data_AF-A0A1A8BBK1-F1
#
_entry.id   AF-A0A1A8BBK1-F1
#
_cell.length_a   1.000
_cell.length_b   1.000
_cell.length_c   1.000
_cell.angle_alpha   90.00
_cell.angle_beta   90.00
_cell.angle_gamma   90.00
#
_symmetry.space_group_name_H-M   'P 1'
#
loop_
_entity.id
_entity.type
_entity.pdbx_description
1 polymer ?
#
loop_
_entity_poly.entity_id
_entity_poly.type
_entity_poly.pdbx_seq_one_letter_code
_entity_poly.pdbx_strand_id
1 'polypeptide(L)'
;DTGVESGDDLDENDFSVLFPPIVDEQERLAYKREFDQEHVEYKNLQAELDAINQDLAEADRELDRHSEGSPQFLDALNEYTELKNLKKTPDYQSKKRRCKHLRSKLSHIKRMISDYDRRP
;
A
#
# COMPACT_ATOMS: atom_id res chain seq x y z
N ASP A 1 -2.55 -29.43 6.33
CA ASP A 1 -3.23 -28.78 7.45
C ASP A 1 -3.12 -27.27 7.23
N THR A 2 -4.28 -26.61 7.17
CA THR A 2 -4.54 -25.17 7.03
C THR A 2 -3.62 -24.35 6.10
N GLY A 3 -3.79 -24.56 4.79
CA GLY A 3 -3.41 -23.57 3.78
C GLY A 3 -4.29 -22.33 3.96
N VAL A 4 -3.68 -21.28 4.48
CA VAL A 4 -4.32 -20.00 4.80
C VAL A 4 -5.03 -19.49 3.56
N GLU A 5 -6.36 -19.49 3.61
CA GLU A 5 -7.23 -18.91 2.61
C GLU A 5 -6.81 -17.45 2.42
N SER A 6 -6.33 -17.15 1.21
CA SER A 6 -6.01 -15.79 0.76
C SER A 6 -7.32 -15.01 0.58
N GLY A 7 -7.99 -14.69 1.69
CA GLY A 7 -9.16 -13.84 1.75
C GLY A 7 -8.77 -12.37 1.76
N ASP A 8 -8.13 -11.90 0.68
CA ASP A 8 -7.75 -10.49 0.54
C ASP A 8 -7.74 -10.01 -0.92
N ASP A 9 -8.66 -10.58 -1.70
CA ASP A 9 -9.15 -10.01 -2.95
C ASP A 9 -10.32 -9.09 -2.58
N LEU A 10 -9.99 -7.84 -2.29
CA LEU A 10 -10.99 -6.78 -2.17
C LEU A 10 -11.48 -6.52 -3.58
N ASP A 11 -12.59 -7.17 -3.91
CA ASP A 11 -13.08 -7.35 -5.25
C ASP A 11 -13.40 -6.01 -5.92
N GLU A 12 -12.89 -5.80 -7.14
CA GLU A 12 -13.25 -4.68 -8.02
C GLU A 12 -14.79 -4.57 -8.23
N ASN A 13 -15.50 -5.67 -7.95
CA ASN A 13 -16.95 -5.76 -7.93
C ASN A 13 -17.59 -4.81 -6.90
N ASP A 14 -17.00 -4.68 -5.70
CA ASP A 14 -17.58 -3.83 -4.63
C ASP A 14 -17.51 -2.35 -5.00
N PHE A 15 -16.39 -1.90 -5.59
CA PHE A 15 -16.25 -0.51 -5.99
C PHE A 15 -17.19 -0.12 -7.13
N SER A 16 -17.49 -1.05 -8.03
CA SER A 16 -18.41 -0.79 -9.14
C SER A 16 -19.85 -0.54 -8.66
N VAL A 17 -20.23 -1.12 -7.51
CA VAL A 17 -21.53 -0.86 -6.85
C VAL A 17 -21.50 0.46 -6.08
N LEU A 18 -20.41 0.76 -5.38
CA LEU A 18 -20.28 1.97 -4.56
C LEU A 18 -20.03 3.25 -5.37
N PHE A 19 -19.32 3.11 -6.49
CA PHE A 19 -18.90 4.20 -7.37
C PHE A 19 -19.29 3.90 -8.83
N PRO A 20 -20.59 3.85 -9.15
CA PRO A 20 -21.06 3.64 -10.52
C PRO A 20 -20.60 4.73 -11.50
N PRO A 21 -20.85 4.58 -12.82
CA PRO A 21 -20.57 5.63 -13.79
C PRO A 21 -21.31 6.93 -13.45
N ILE A 22 -20.52 8.00 -13.29
CA ILE A 22 -21.00 9.33 -12.88
C ILE A 22 -22.02 9.87 -13.88
N VAL A 23 -23.11 10.47 -13.41
CA VAL A 23 -24.17 11.01 -14.28
C VAL A 23 -24.20 12.54 -14.35
N ASP A 24 -23.69 13.23 -13.34
CA ASP A 24 -23.72 14.70 -13.25
C ASP A 24 -22.48 15.30 -12.54
N GLU A 25 -22.36 16.63 -12.62
CA GLU A 25 -21.22 17.36 -12.04
C GLU A 25 -21.21 17.30 -10.50
N GLN A 26 -22.37 17.20 -9.86
CA GLN A 26 -22.44 17.12 -8.40
C GLN A 26 -21.83 15.80 -7.91
N GLU A 27 -22.16 14.69 -8.56
CA GLU A 27 -21.58 13.38 -8.31
C GLU A 27 -20.08 13.36 -8.67
N ARG A 28 -19.68 13.97 -9.78
CA ARG A 28 -18.27 14.14 -10.15
C ARG A 28 -17.45 14.82 -9.05
N LEU A 29 -17.95 15.93 -8.52
CA LEU A 29 -17.30 16.64 -7.42
C LEU A 29 -17.28 15.83 -6.12
N ALA A 30 -18.31 15.01 -5.86
CA ALA A 30 -18.32 14.11 -4.71
C ALA A 30 -17.23 13.03 -4.82
N TYR A 31 -17.10 12.39 -5.99
CA TYR A 31 -16.06 11.38 -6.25
C TYR A 31 -14.68 11.98 -6.14
N LYS A 32 -14.49 13.21 -6.64
CA LYS A 32 -13.22 13.93 -6.52
C LYS A 32 -12.84 14.21 -5.07
N ARG A 33 -13.78 14.63 -4.22
CA ARG A 33 -13.51 14.86 -2.78
C ARG A 33 -13.15 13.56 -2.06
N GLU A 34 -13.87 12.48 -2.33
CA GLU A 34 -13.56 11.15 -1.78
C GLU A 34 -12.15 10.71 -2.18
N PHE A 35 -11.82 10.82 -3.47
CA PHE A 35 -10.50 10.52 -3.99
C PHE A 35 -9.41 11.32 -3.28
N ASP A 36 -9.58 12.64 -3.16
CA ASP A 36 -8.56 13.51 -2.55
C ASP A 36 -8.32 13.16 -1.08
N GLN A 37 -9.40 12.91 -0.33
CA GLN A 37 -9.32 12.59 1.09
C GLN A 37 -8.59 11.26 1.33
N GLU A 38 -8.95 10.21 0.58
CA GLU A 38 -8.33 8.90 0.72
C GLU A 38 -6.94 8.80 0.09
N HIS A 39 -6.66 9.62 -0.93
CA HIS A 39 -5.33 9.67 -1.55
C HIS A 39 -4.28 10.19 -0.57
N VAL A 40 -4.63 11.07 0.38
CA VAL A 40 -3.72 11.48 1.46
C VAL A 40 -3.35 10.28 2.35
N GLU A 41 -4.34 9.49 2.77
CA GLU A 41 -4.09 8.27 3.55
C GLU A 41 -3.20 7.29 2.78
N TYR A 42 -3.53 7.05 1.51
CA TYR A 42 -2.74 6.17 0.63
C TYR A 42 -1.28 6.62 0.53
N LYS A 43 -1.04 7.91 0.32
CA LYS A 43 0.32 8.47 0.21
C LYS A 43 1.12 8.31 1.50
N ASN A 44 0.48 8.50 2.65
CA ASN A 44 1.14 8.32 3.95
C ASN A 44 1.49 6.86 4.21
N LEU A 45 0.56 5.94 3.96
CA LEU A 45 0.81 4.50 4.10
C LEU A 45 1.92 4.01 3.15
N GLN A 46 1.89 4.47 1.89
CA GLN A 46 2.91 4.12 0.92
C GLN A 46 4.29 4.61 1.38
N ALA A 47 4.40 5.85 1.87
CA ALA A 47 5.66 6.39 2.39
C ALA A 47 6.19 5.61 3.59
N GLU A 48 5.33 5.24 4.54
CA GLU A 48 5.71 4.45 5.71
C GLU A 48 6.23 3.05 5.31
N LEU A 49 5.50 2.35 4.44
CA LEU A 49 5.89 1.02 3.97
C LEU A 49 7.18 1.06 3.14
N ASP A 50 7.36 2.11 2.33
CA ASP A 50 8.55 2.29 1.51
C ASP A 50 9.79 2.60 2.35
N ALA A 51 9.67 3.38 3.42
CA ALA A 51 10.76 3.64 4.35
C ALA A 51 11.31 2.34 4.96
N ILE A 52 10.42 1.47 5.45
CA ILE A 52 10.81 0.16 5.99
C ILE A 52 11.52 -0.71 4.94
N ASN A 53 11.10 -0.63 3.67
CA ASN A 53 11.75 -1.37 2.59
C ASN A 53 13.13 -0.78 2.24
N GLN A 54 13.30 0.53 2.34
CA GLN A 54 14.58 1.21 2.13
C GLN A 54 15.57 0.86 3.23
N ASP A 55 15.15 0.93 4.49
CA ASP A 55 15.98 0.56 5.64
C ASP A 55 16.41 -0.92 5.54
N LEU A 56 15.48 -1.81 5.13
CA LEU A 56 15.81 -3.22 4.94
C LEU A 56 16.83 -3.44 3.83
N ALA A 57 16.72 -2.69 2.73
CA ALA A 57 17.67 -2.75 1.63
C ALA A 57 19.05 -2.17 2.01
N GLU A 58 19.09 -1.16 2.89
CA GLU A 58 20.34 -0.64 3.44
C GLU A 58 21.02 -1.66 4.33
N ALA A 59 20.29 -2.27 5.26
CA ALA A 59 20.83 -3.31 6.13
C ALA A 59 21.37 -4.51 5.32
N ASP A 60 20.68 -4.91 4.24
CA ASP A 60 21.14 -5.95 3.30
C ASP A 60 22.47 -5.57 2.63
N ARG A 61 22.61 -4.31 2.18
CA ARG A 61 23.86 -3.81 1.59
C ARG A 61 25.02 -3.77 2.58
N GLU A 62 24.76 -3.42 3.84
CA GLU A 62 25.80 -3.39 4.87
C GLU A 62 26.24 -4.81 5.27
N LEU A 63 25.32 -5.79 5.25
CA LEU A 63 25.67 -7.21 5.40
C LEU A 63 26.64 -7.69 4.31
N ASP A 64 26.41 -7.29 3.06
CA ASP A 64 27.29 -7.64 1.93
C ASP A 64 28.66 -6.94 1.99
N ARG A 65 28.73 -5.79 2.69
CA ARG A 65 29.91 -4.92 2.73
C ARG A 65 30.94 -5.36 3.78
N HIS A 66 30.49 -5.89 4.90
CA HIS A 66 31.33 -6.20 6.06
C HIS A 66 31.68 -7.68 6.14
N SER A 67 32.84 -7.99 6.72
CA SER A 67 33.22 -9.39 6.96
C SER A 67 32.22 -10.05 7.91
N GLU A 68 31.79 -11.26 7.57
CA GLU A 68 30.94 -12.07 8.43
C GLU A 68 31.56 -12.20 9.83
N GLY A 69 30.73 -11.99 10.87
CA GLY A 69 31.15 -12.03 12.28
C GLY A 69 31.88 -10.78 12.78
N SER A 70 32.17 -9.78 11.94
CA SER A 70 32.62 -8.47 12.43
C SER A 70 31.53 -7.76 13.23
N PRO A 71 31.87 -6.85 14.16
CA PRO A 71 30.87 -6.08 14.90
C PRO A 71 29.84 -5.38 13.99
N GLN A 72 30.30 -4.75 12.90
CA GLN A 72 29.44 -4.07 11.93
C GLN A 72 28.47 -5.02 11.22
N PHE A 73 28.95 -6.22 10.87
CA PHE A 73 28.09 -7.26 10.28
C PHE A 73 27.01 -7.72 11.26
N LEU A 74 27.37 -7.93 12.54
CA LEU A 74 26.42 -8.36 13.56
C LEU A 74 25.36 -7.28 13.85
N ASP A 75 25.76 -6.01 13.87
CA ASP A 75 24.84 -4.88 14.02
C ASP A 75 23.84 -4.83 12.84
N ALA A 76 24.34 -4.91 11.60
CA ALA A 76 23.50 -4.95 10.40
C ALA A 76 22.57 -6.17 10.36
N LEU A 77 23.05 -7.33 10.83
CA LEU A 77 22.26 -8.56 10.91
C LEU A 77 21.10 -8.42 11.90
N ASN A 78 21.35 -7.78 13.04
CA ASN A 78 20.32 -7.50 14.03
C ASN A 78 19.25 -6.59 13.45
N GLU A 79 19.64 -5.45 12.85
CA GLU A 79 18.71 -4.51 12.21
C GLU A 79 17.89 -5.17 11.09
N TYR A 80 18.54 -5.92 10.21
CA TYR A 80 17.86 -6.67 9.15
C TYR A 80 16.81 -7.64 9.72
N THR A 81 17.16 -8.35 10.78
CA THR A 81 16.27 -9.32 11.44
C THR A 81 15.08 -8.63 12.10
N GLU A 82 15.31 -7.51 12.78
CA GLU A 82 14.26 -6.69 13.38
C GLU A 82 13.29 -6.16 12.32
N LEU A 83 13.79 -5.63 11.20
CA LEU A 83 12.96 -5.15 10.08
C LEU A 83 12.15 -6.28 9.43
N LYS A 84 12.76 -7.47 9.23
CA LYS A 84 12.03 -8.65 8.75
C LYS A 84 10.92 -9.08 9.71
N ASN A 85 11.14 -8.99 11.01
CA ASN A 85 10.15 -9.32 12.03
C ASN A 85 9.05 -8.26 12.10
N LEU A 86 9.39 -6.97 12.01
CA LEU A 86 8.45 -5.87 11.90
C LEU A 86 7.47 -6.10 10.74
N LYS A 87 7.98 -6.50 9.57
CA LYS A 87 7.15 -6.82 8.39
C LYS A 87 6.19 -7.99 8.59
N LYS A 88 6.41 -8.86 9.59
CA LYS A 88 5.50 -9.96 9.94
C LYS A 88 4.44 -9.57 10.96
N THR A 89 4.56 -8.38 11.58
CA THR A 89 3.60 -7.94 12.59
C THR A 89 2.20 -7.73 12.00
N PRO A 90 1.13 -7.95 12.79
CA PRO A 90 -0.23 -7.69 12.35
C PRO A 90 -0.48 -6.24 11.91
N ASP A 91 0.21 -5.28 12.52
CA ASP A 91 0.11 -3.86 12.18
C ASP A 91 0.63 -3.59 10.76
N TYR A 92 1.88 -4.00 10.47
CA TYR A 92 2.46 -3.85 9.14
C TYR A 92 1.60 -4.55 8.07
N GLN A 93 1.15 -5.77 8.34
CA GLN A 93 0.30 -6.50 7.39
C GLN A 93 -1.03 -5.79 7.17
N SER A 94 -1.67 -5.24 8.21
CA SER A 94 -2.91 -4.47 8.07
C SER A 94 -2.70 -3.20 7.26
N LYS A 95 -1.62 -2.45 7.50
CA LYS A 95 -1.24 -1.28 6.68
C LYS A 95 -1.00 -1.65 5.23
N LYS A 96 -0.31 -2.76 4.96
CA LYS A 96 -0.09 -3.27 3.60
C LYS A 96 -1.41 -3.61 2.89
N ARG A 97 -2.33 -4.29 3.58
CA ARG A 97 -3.67 -4.59 3.04
C ARG A 97 -4.47 -3.32 2.75
N ARG A 98 -4.49 -2.37 3.70
CA ARG A 98 -5.14 -1.07 3.52
C ARG A 98 -4.57 -0.30 2.33
N CYS A 99 -3.24 -0.30 2.16
CA CYS A 99 -2.57 0.30 1.03
C CYS A 99 -2.99 -0.34 -0.31
N LYS A 100 -3.12 -1.68 -0.38
CA LYS A 100 -3.64 -2.40 -1.55
C LYS A 100 -5.10 -2.02 -1.84
N HIS A 101 -5.95 -2.00 -0.82
CA HIS A 101 -7.35 -1.60 -0.93
C HIS A 101 -7.51 -0.18 -1.50
N LEU A 102 -6.82 0.79 -0.88
CA LEU A 102 -6.86 2.18 -1.30
C LEU A 102 -6.38 2.35 -2.73
N ARG A 103 -5.30 1.65 -3.14
CA ARG A 103 -4.84 1.68 -4.53
C ARG A 103 -5.93 1.26 -5.50
N SER A 104 -6.63 0.15 -5.23
CA SER A 104 -7.73 -0.33 -6.08
C SER A 104 -8.91 0.64 -6.10
N LYS A 105 -9.36 1.10 -4.93
CA LYS A 105 -10.47 2.07 -4.80
C LYS A 105 -10.17 3.38 -5.53
N LEU A 106 -9.01 3.98 -5.27
CA LEU A 106 -8.60 5.24 -5.90
C LEU A 106 -8.45 5.10 -7.41
N SER A 107 -7.91 3.98 -7.89
CA SER A 107 -7.83 3.71 -9.33
C SER A 107 -9.21 3.65 -9.98
N HIS A 108 -10.17 3.01 -9.33
CA HIS A 108 -11.55 2.92 -9.80
C HIS A 108 -12.22 4.32 -9.84
N ILE A 109 -12.18 5.06 -8.73
CA ILE A 109 -12.78 6.41 -8.64
C ILE A 109 -12.16 7.33 -9.70
N LYS A 110 -10.83 7.29 -9.87
CA LYS A 110 -10.13 8.08 -10.89
C LYS A 110 -10.59 7.71 -12.31
N ARG A 111 -10.84 6.43 -12.59
CA ARG A 111 -11.41 5.97 -13.86
C ARG A 111 -12.81 6.57 -14.06
N MET A 112 -13.71 6.49 -13.09
CA MET A 112 -15.07 7.05 -13.17
C MET A 112 -15.07 8.56 -13.44
N ILE A 113 -14.25 9.32 -12.72
CA ILE A 113 -14.08 10.77 -12.97
C ILE A 113 -13.56 11.02 -14.38
N SER A 114 -12.51 10.30 -14.77
CA SER A 114 -11.87 10.49 -16.07
C SER A 114 -12.77 10.11 -17.24
N ASP A 115 -13.67 9.15 -17.06
CA ASP A 115 -14.62 8.74 -18.10
C ASP A 115 -15.78 9.73 -18.23
N TYR A 116 -16.21 10.36 -17.13
CA TYR A 116 -17.16 11.47 -17.16
C TYR A 116 -16.57 12.70 -17.88
N ASP A 117 -15.34 13.10 -17.51
CA ASP A 117 -14.66 14.28 -18.05
C ASP A 117 -14.37 14.18 -19.57
N ARG A 118 -14.40 12.96 -20.14
CA ARG A 118 -14.20 12.72 -21.58
C ARG A 118 -15.50 12.73 -22.40
N ARG A 119 -16.68 12.82 -21.76
CA ARG A 119 -17.95 12.86 -22.49
C ARG A 119 -18.04 14.16 -23.31
N PRO A 120 -18.61 14.10 -24.51
CA PRO A 120 -18.76 15.25 -25.39
C PRO A 120 -19.74 16.30 -24.86
#